data_AF-A0A925WJZ5-F1
#
_entry.id   AF-A0A925WJZ5-F1
#
_cell.length_a   1.000
_cell.length_b   1.000
_cell.length_c   1.000
_cell.angle_alpha   90.00
_cell.angle_beta   90.00
_cell.angle_gamma   90.00
#
_symmetry.space_group_name_H-M   'P 1'
#
loop_
_entity.id
_entity.type
_entity.pdbx_description
1 polymer ?
#
loop_
_entity_poly.entity_id
_entity_poly.type
_entity_poly.pdbx_seq_one_letter_code
_entity_poly.pdbx_strand_id
1 'polypeptide(L)'
;MSRLRMLCIVLSFSFSALLIGCAPASPATEQGALPTLFEPPTNTPTVEVTASTTPTPSATLTPSRTASVTRTATASSTVQPGTATVSPTASRTVTSTPARTQPPRATVTNSLTPSNTPGGATETPVASTLDASLTLTGTSELARIDLFQSSATNAAPGEAVTLFWQGVGDVARIERLDALAQVAETFSVTPTGQLPVTIPAGAGSAIIYRLTIARGSQTVTATLTITVDGTALTCPTNWFFGNTLAPPDAGCPTAAQVIVAGAYQPFQTGRMLFLQNNVFVLVDSADGLAGTMINYVNGWDGTSTYASYGSVYNGCATPVPSGLFDPQQMFAWAYCVQLGPLGTWDISLGYATAPIDTTQRTVQSDASGALYTDIPGGGVYRLIPVPPGQLSTQWLKIK
;
A
#
# COMPACT_ATOMS: atom_id res chain seq x y z
N MET A 1 -19.35 21.28 -61.06
CA MET A 1 -20.52 21.63 -60.23
C MET A 1 -20.03 21.67 -58.80
N SER A 2 -19.90 22.89 -58.30
CA SER A 2 -19.23 23.29 -57.08
C SER A 2 -20.15 24.32 -56.45
N ARG A 3 -20.49 24.14 -55.16
CA ARG A 3 -20.91 25.15 -54.16
C ARG A 3 -21.68 24.47 -53.03
N LEU A 4 -21.01 24.28 -51.90
CA LEU A 4 -21.62 24.46 -50.58
C LEU A 4 -20.56 25.07 -49.65
N ARG A 5 -20.52 26.40 -49.64
CA ARG A 5 -19.82 27.21 -48.66
C ARG A 5 -20.89 27.91 -47.82
N MET A 6 -20.52 28.19 -46.56
CA MET A 6 -20.88 29.43 -45.85
C MET A 6 -22.20 29.42 -45.07
N LEU A 7 -22.14 29.03 -43.80
CA LEU A 7 -22.92 29.69 -42.74
C LEU A 7 -22.31 29.37 -41.36
N CYS A 8 -21.78 30.41 -40.70
CA CYS A 8 -21.69 30.65 -39.24
C CYS A 8 -20.52 31.61 -38.96
N ILE A 9 -20.79 32.89 -39.22
CA ILE A 9 -20.08 34.04 -38.68
C ILE A 9 -21.01 34.65 -37.62
N VAL A 10 -20.42 35.29 -36.62
CA VAL A 10 -21.02 36.14 -35.56
C VAL A 10 -21.34 35.40 -34.26
N LEU A 11 -20.38 35.36 -33.34
CA LEU A 11 -20.54 35.98 -32.02
C LEU A 11 -19.17 36.26 -31.39
N SER A 12 -18.70 37.49 -31.57
CA SER A 12 -17.62 38.11 -30.79
C SER A 12 -18.24 39.25 -29.99
N PHE A 13 -18.32 39.12 -28.67
CA PHE A 13 -18.44 40.22 -27.70
C PHE A 13 -17.79 39.70 -26.41
N SER A 14 -16.53 40.08 -26.17
CA SER A 14 -16.16 41.15 -25.24
C SER A 14 -16.08 40.67 -23.79
N PHE A 15 -14.88 40.24 -23.37
CA PHE A 15 -14.44 40.39 -21.98
C PHE A 15 -12.94 40.72 -21.99
N SER A 16 -12.64 42.01 -21.99
CA SER A 16 -11.32 42.57 -21.73
C SER A 16 -11.41 43.45 -20.50
N ALA A 17 -10.32 43.43 -19.73
CA ALA A 17 -9.94 44.34 -18.65
C ALA A 17 -10.59 44.13 -17.27
N LEU A 18 -9.85 43.50 -16.37
CA LEU A 18 -9.49 44.13 -15.11
C LEU A 18 -8.12 43.60 -14.63
N LEU A 19 -7.07 44.33 -15.02
CA LEU A 19 -5.75 44.30 -14.38
C LEU A 19 -5.80 45.31 -13.23
N ILE A 20 -5.74 44.84 -11.99
CA ILE A 20 -5.33 45.66 -10.85
C ILE A 20 -4.08 45.00 -10.29
N GLY A 21 -2.95 45.66 -10.53
CA GLY A 21 -1.67 45.33 -9.94
C GLY A 21 -1.64 45.75 -8.48
N CYS A 22 -1.03 44.92 -7.65
CA CYS A 22 -0.51 45.33 -6.35
C CYS A 22 0.69 44.45 -5.99
N ALA A 23 1.88 44.99 -6.17
CA ALA A 23 3.13 44.60 -5.52
C ALA A 23 4.04 45.84 -5.57
N PRO A 24 5.05 46.01 -4.68
CA PRO A 24 5.42 45.20 -3.51
C PRO A 24 5.60 46.05 -2.22
N ALA A 25 5.65 45.40 -1.07
CA ALA A 25 6.30 45.96 0.12
C ALA A 25 7.14 44.87 0.80
N SER A 26 8.43 44.85 0.48
CA SER A 26 9.44 44.14 1.26
C SER A 26 9.86 45.00 2.44
N PRO A 27 9.84 44.48 3.67
CA PRO A 27 10.75 44.93 4.71
C PRO A 27 11.95 43.98 4.85
N ALA A 28 13.11 44.60 4.68
CA ALA A 28 14.38 44.42 5.39
C ALA A 28 14.67 43.07 6.09
N THR A 29 15.67 42.40 5.52
CA THR A 29 16.85 41.81 6.15
C THR A 29 16.96 41.98 7.68
N GLU A 30 16.87 40.87 8.41
CA GLU A 30 17.56 40.71 9.69
C GLU A 30 18.41 39.44 9.65
N GLN A 31 19.72 39.66 9.67
CA GLN A 31 20.77 38.67 9.58
C GLN A 31 20.99 38.12 11.00
N GLY A 32 20.27 37.06 11.35
CA GLY A 32 20.48 36.31 12.60
C GLY A 32 21.72 35.41 12.50
N ALA A 33 22.67 35.61 13.39
CA ALA A 33 23.91 34.85 13.50
C ALA A 33 23.68 33.33 13.67
N LEU A 34 24.54 32.54 13.00
CA LEU A 34 24.62 31.09 13.18
C LEU A 34 24.95 30.74 14.65
N PRO A 35 24.21 29.82 15.30
CA PRO A 35 24.66 29.23 16.55
C PRO A 35 25.83 28.27 16.31
N THR A 36 26.82 28.43 17.18
CA THR A 36 28.02 27.64 17.36
C THR A 36 27.73 26.15 17.42
N LEU A 37 28.49 25.39 16.61
CA LEU A 37 28.58 23.94 16.63
C LEU A 37 29.00 23.47 18.04
N PHE A 38 28.10 22.80 18.75
CA PHE A 38 28.39 22.10 19.99
C PHE A 38 28.69 20.64 19.65
N GLU A 39 29.94 20.21 19.83
CA GLU A 39 30.35 18.80 19.79
C GLU A 39 30.08 18.16 21.17
N PRO A 40 29.13 17.23 21.31
CA PRO A 40 29.02 16.43 22.51
C PRO A 40 30.16 15.40 22.58
N PRO A 41 30.69 15.06 23.78
CA PRO A 41 31.66 13.99 23.93
C PRO A 41 31.04 12.65 23.53
N THR A 42 31.62 12.02 22.51
CA THR A 42 31.35 10.63 22.12
C THR A 42 31.85 9.69 23.22
N ASN A 43 30.97 9.35 24.16
CA ASN A 43 31.17 8.18 25.00
C ASN A 43 30.77 6.96 24.18
N THR A 44 31.75 6.29 23.58
CA THR A 44 31.60 4.95 23.01
C THR A 44 31.46 3.95 24.16
N PRO A 45 30.29 3.32 24.40
CA PRO A 45 30.24 2.17 25.28
C PRO A 45 30.91 0.99 24.58
N THR A 46 32.03 0.53 25.14
CA THR A 46 32.60 -0.78 24.83
C THR A 46 31.58 -1.84 25.26
N VAL A 47 30.89 -2.45 24.30
CA VAL A 47 30.04 -3.61 24.53
C VAL A 47 30.95 -4.82 24.72
N GLU A 48 31.09 -5.28 25.96
CA GLU A 48 31.71 -6.56 26.28
C GLU A 48 30.74 -7.68 25.89
N VAL A 49 31.05 -8.38 24.78
CA VAL A 49 30.28 -9.54 24.32
C VAL A 49 30.55 -10.70 25.27
N THR A 50 29.67 -10.89 26.25
CA THR A 50 29.62 -12.14 27.02
C THR A 50 28.99 -13.21 26.12
N ALA A 51 29.77 -14.22 25.75
CA ALA A 51 29.29 -15.37 24.99
C ALA A 51 28.25 -16.13 25.81
N SER A 52 26.97 -16.02 25.41
CA SER A 52 25.90 -16.87 25.92
C SER A 52 25.90 -18.18 25.13
N THR A 53 26.23 -19.27 25.82
CA THR A 53 26.14 -20.62 25.29
C THR A 53 24.67 -20.96 25.06
N THR A 54 24.20 -20.79 23.82
CA THR A 54 22.89 -21.24 23.38
C THR A 54 22.91 -22.78 23.24
N PRO A 55 21.99 -23.52 23.90
CA PRO A 55 21.90 -24.96 23.73
C PRO A 55 21.43 -25.33 22.32
N THR A 56 22.13 -26.31 21.77
CA THR A 56 21.94 -26.98 20.49
C THR A 56 20.49 -27.42 20.25
N PRO A 57 19.84 -27.01 19.13
CA PRO A 57 18.59 -27.64 18.74
C PRO A 57 18.84 -29.06 18.20
N SER A 58 18.09 -29.97 18.79
CA SER A 58 17.99 -31.39 18.43
C SER A 58 17.55 -31.57 16.97
N ALA A 59 18.10 -32.60 16.32
CA ALA A 59 17.85 -32.96 14.94
C ALA A 59 16.35 -33.09 14.65
N THR A 60 15.85 -32.27 13.74
CA THR A 60 14.53 -32.47 13.13
C THR A 60 14.70 -33.41 11.94
N LEU A 61 14.14 -34.62 12.06
CA LEU A 61 14.03 -35.57 10.96
C LEU A 61 13.01 -35.02 9.94
N THR A 62 13.48 -34.68 8.76
CA THR A 62 12.64 -34.33 7.61
C THR A 62 12.18 -35.62 6.91
N PRO A 63 10.89 -36.00 6.89
CA PRO A 63 10.42 -37.03 5.99
C PRO A 63 10.34 -36.45 4.57
N SER A 64 11.35 -36.76 3.74
CA SER A 64 11.26 -36.51 2.31
C SER A 64 10.33 -37.54 1.67
N ARG A 65 9.11 -37.14 1.30
CA ARG A 65 8.27 -37.88 0.36
C ARG A 65 8.55 -37.37 -1.05
N THR A 66 9.55 -37.96 -1.70
CA THR A 66 9.75 -37.80 -3.14
C THR A 66 8.68 -38.60 -3.87
N ALA A 67 7.63 -37.94 -4.38
CA ALA A 67 6.76 -38.55 -5.38
C ALA A 67 7.47 -38.54 -6.73
N SER A 68 8.03 -39.68 -7.13
CA SER A 68 8.56 -39.88 -8.48
C SER A 68 7.39 -40.13 -9.44
N VAL A 69 7.12 -39.18 -10.34
CA VAL A 69 6.13 -39.33 -11.40
C VAL A 69 6.85 -39.75 -12.67
N THR A 70 6.91 -41.04 -12.94
CA THR A 70 7.37 -41.58 -14.23
C THR A 70 6.28 -41.36 -15.28
N ARG A 71 6.52 -40.50 -16.27
CA ARG A 71 5.69 -40.41 -17.48
C ARG A 71 6.33 -41.23 -18.58
N THR A 72 5.70 -42.35 -18.94
CA THR A 72 5.99 -43.08 -20.17
C THR A 72 5.15 -42.48 -21.30
N ALA A 73 5.78 -41.79 -22.24
CA ALA A 73 5.12 -41.37 -23.48
C ALA A 73 5.35 -42.43 -24.55
N THR A 74 4.30 -43.15 -24.94
CA THR A 74 4.32 -44.02 -26.12
C THR A 74 3.94 -43.16 -27.33
N ALA A 75 4.90 -42.88 -28.21
CA ALA A 75 4.61 -42.24 -29.49
C ALA A 75 4.06 -43.30 -30.47
N SER A 76 2.89 -43.03 -31.05
CA SER A 76 2.41 -43.70 -32.26
C SER A 76 2.05 -42.64 -33.27
N SER A 77 2.83 -42.54 -34.35
CA SER A 77 2.51 -41.67 -35.48
C SER A 77 1.76 -42.48 -36.53
N THR A 78 0.54 -42.08 -36.85
CA THR A 78 -0.13 -42.48 -38.09
C THR A 78 -0.49 -41.20 -38.82
N VAL A 79 0.12 -40.98 -39.97
CA VAL A 79 -0.11 -39.82 -40.83
C VAL A 79 -1.29 -40.15 -41.74
N GLN A 80 -2.35 -39.35 -41.68
CA GLN A 80 -3.40 -39.30 -42.70
C GLN A 80 -3.83 -37.85 -42.92
N PRO A 81 -3.86 -37.34 -44.16
CA PRO A 81 -4.24 -35.96 -44.45
C PRO A 81 -5.75 -35.87 -44.65
N GLY A 82 -6.41 -35.07 -43.81
CA GLY A 82 -7.83 -34.74 -43.95
C GLY A 82 -8.43 -34.33 -42.61
N THR A 83 -8.70 -33.03 -42.47
CA THR A 83 -9.57 -32.37 -41.48
C THR A 83 -10.21 -33.26 -40.43
N ALA A 84 -9.70 -33.20 -39.20
CA ALA A 84 -10.44 -33.58 -38.00
C ALA A 84 -10.02 -32.68 -36.83
N THR A 85 -10.98 -31.90 -36.36
CA THR A 85 -10.96 -31.21 -35.07
C THR A 85 -10.98 -32.25 -33.96
N VAL A 86 -9.98 -32.25 -33.07
CA VAL A 86 -10.04 -33.01 -31.82
C VAL A 86 -9.57 -32.10 -30.69
N SER A 87 -10.49 -31.82 -29.77
CA SER A 87 -10.23 -31.12 -28.51
C SER A 87 -9.92 -32.17 -27.44
N PRO A 88 -8.68 -32.27 -26.93
CA PRO A 88 -8.41 -33.12 -25.78
C PRO A 88 -8.85 -32.42 -24.49
N THR A 89 -10.01 -32.79 -23.96
CA THR A 89 -10.37 -32.46 -22.57
C THR A 89 -9.61 -33.40 -21.64
N ALA A 90 -8.46 -32.96 -21.15
CA ALA A 90 -7.76 -33.63 -20.06
C ALA A 90 -8.46 -33.30 -18.72
N SER A 91 -9.39 -34.14 -18.30
CA SER A 91 -9.98 -34.06 -16.95
C SER A 91 -9.02 -34.71 -15.95
N ARG A 92 -8.44 -33.91 -15.06
CA ARG A 92 -7.65 -34.39 -13.91
C ARG A 92 -8.51 -34.29 -12.65
N THR A 93 -8.89 -35.42 -12.09
CA THR A 93 -9.42 -35.49 -10.73
C THR A 93 -8.25 -35.72 -9.78
N VAL A 94 -7.80 -34.67 -9.11
CA VAL A 94 -6.85 -34.80 -7.98
C VAL A 94 -7.68 -34.89 -6.71
N THR A 95 -7.90 -36.10 -6.21
CA THR A 95 -8.47 -36.33 -4.89
C THR A 95 -7.36 -36.22 -3.85
N SER A 96 -7.17 -35.04 -3.27
CA SER A 96 -6.35 -34.87 -2.07
C SER A 96 -7.23 -35.07 -0.84
N THR A 97 -7.07 -36.19 -0.14
CA THR A 97 -7.64 -36.39 1.19
C THR A 97 -6.73 -35.71 2.22
N PRO A 98 -7.14 -34.63 2.90
CA PRO A 98 -6.33 -34.05 3.96
C PRO A 98 -6.44 -34.92 5.22
N ALA A 99 -5.35 -35.59 5.59
CA ALA A 99 -5.22 -36.19 6.91
C ALA A 99 -4.92 -35.06 7.91
N ARG A 100 -5.95 -34.65 8.67
CA ARG A 100 -5.83 -33.65 9.74
C ARG A 100 -5.13 -34.29 10.95
N THR A 101 -3.83 -34.09 11.08
CA THR A 101 -3.11 -34.43 12.32
C THR A 101 -3.27 -33.27 13.30
N GLN A 102 -4.05 -33.49 14.35
CA GLN A 102 -4.33 -32.51 15.40
C GLN A 102 -3.12 -32.43 16.34
N PRO A 103 -2.52 -31.25 16.59
CA PRO A 103 -1.50 -31.12 17.63
C PRO A 103 -2.12 -31.27 19.03
N PRO A 104 -1.37 -31.76 20.03
CA PRO A 104 -1.88 -31.97 21.38
C PRO A 104 -2.34 -30.64 22.00
N ARG A 105 -3.62 -30.59 22.37
CA ARG A 105 -4.23 -29.48 23.10
C ARG A 105 -3.77 -29.54 24.56
N ALA A 106 -2.86 -28.64 24.95
CA ALA A 106 -2.59 -28.40 26.36
C ALA A 106 -3.85 -27.78 27.00
N THR A 107 -4.49 -28.55 27.88
CA THR A 107 -5.65 -28.09 28.67
C THR A 107 -5.09 -27.52 29.97
N VAL A 108 -5.07 -26.20 30.10
CA VAL A 108 -4.77 -25.54 31.38
C VAL A 108 -6.08 -25.44 32.15
N THR A 109 -6.26 -26.34 33.11
CA THR A 109 -7.38 -26.33 34.06
C THR A 109 -6.97 -25.48 35.26
N ASN A 110 -7.31 -24.20 35.26
CA ASN A 110 -7.26 -23.39 36.49
C ASN A 110 -8.54 -23.64 37.29
N SER A 111 -8.51 -24.64 38.17
CA SER A 111 -9.53 -24.84 39.20
C SER A 111 -9.19 -23.97 40.40
N LEU A 112 -9.81 -22.80 40.50
CA LEU A 112 -9.88 -22.07 41.76
C LEU A 112 -11.02 -22.67 42.58
N THR A 113 -10.66 -23.48 43.58
CA THR A 113 -11.59 -24.01 44.57
C THR A 113 -11.80 -22.95 45.64
N PRO A 114 -12.99 -22.34 45.81
CA PRO A 114 -13.28 -21.54 46.98
C PRO A 114 -13.47 -22.47 48.18
N SER A 115 -12.60 -22.34 49.18
CA SER A 115 -12.75 -22.98 50.49
C SER A 115 -13.81 -22.23 51.28
N ASN A 116 -15.05 -22.74 51.28
CA ASN A 116 -16.09 -22.29 52.19
C ASN A 116 -15.88 -22.96 53.56
N THR A 117 -15.32 -22.20 54.50
CA THR A 117 -15.33 -22.53 55.94
C THR A 117 -16.57 -21.87 56.57
N PRO A 118 -17.54 -22.61 57.10
CA PRO A 118 -18.65 -22.03 57.87
C PRO A 118 -18.21 -21.80 59.31
N GLY A 119 -17.91 -20.56 59.67
CA GLY A 119 -17.74 -20.11 61.05
C GLY A 119 -18.99 -19.36 61.49
N GLY A 120 -19.86 -20.02 62.26
CA GLY A 120 -20.98 -19.35 62.93
C GLY A 120 -20.49 -18.54 64.12
N ALA A 121 -20.86 -17.26 64.15
CA ALA A 121 -20.94 -16.46 65.36
C ALA A 121 -22.07 -15.45 65.20
N THR A 122 -23.10 -15.62 66.01
CA THR A 122 -24.20 -14.67 66.20
C THR A 122 -23.67 -13.49 66.99
N GLU A 123 -23.61 -12.31 66.37
CA GLU A 123 -23.39 -11.06 67.11
C GLU A 123 -24.56 -10.08 66.93
N THR A 124 -24.96 -9.56 68.09
CA THR A 124 -26.02 -8.61 68.38
C THR A 124 -25.75 -7.24 67.75
N PRO A 125 -26.76 -6.51 67.24
CA PRO A 125 -26.53 -5.19 66.67
C PRO A 125 -26.30 -4.16 67.77
N VAL A 126 -25.09 -3.61 67.85
CA VAL A 126 -24.79 -2.36 68.58
C VAL A 126 -24.76 -1.23 67.56
N ALA A 127 -25.61 -0.22 67.76
CA ALA A 127 -25.64 0.99 66.94
C ALA A 127 -24.32 1.76 67.11
N SER A 128 -23.48 1.73 66.08
CA SER A 128 -22.22 2.47 66.01
C SER A 128 -22.41 3.68 65.10
N THR A 129 -22.36 4.87 65.68
CA THR A 129 -22.35 6.16 64.98
C THR A 129 -21.00 6.34 64.30
N LEU A 130 -20.95 6.10 62.98
CA LEU A 130 -19.79 6.36 62.14
C LEU A 130 -19.72 7.84 61.77
N ASP A 131 -18.85 8.57 62.45
CA ASP A 131 -18.32 9.86 61.99
C ASP A 131 -17.18 9.56 61.00
N ALA A 132 -17.54 9.38 59.72
CA ALA A 132 -16.60 9.07 58.65
C ALA A 132 -16.05 10.37 58.04
N SER A 133 -14.95 10.86 58.61
CA SER A 133 -14.08 11.81 57.91
C SER A 133 -13.41 11.10 56.73
N LEU A 134 -13.94 11.31 55.52
CA LEU A 134 -13.35 10.86 54.27
C LEU A 134 -12.11 11.71 53.96
N THR A 135 -10.93 11.24 54.34
CA THR A 135 -9.67 11.74 53.79
C THR A 135 -9.49 11.20 52.37
N LEU A 136 -9.88 12.02 51.37
CA LEU A 136 -9.58 11.80 49.96
C LEU A 136 -8.06 11.90 49.74
N THR A 137 -7.35 10.78 49.78
CA THR A 137 -6.00 10.66 49.22
C THR A 137 -6.10 10.60 47.69
N GLY A 138 -6.29 11.76 47.08
CA GLY A 138 -6.29 11.90 45.62
C GLY A 138 -4.88 11.78 45.05
N THR A 139 -4.38 10.56 44.86
CA THR A 139 -3.29 10.32 43.91
C THR A 139 -3.86 10.50 42.51
N SER A 140 -3.80 11.73 42.00
CA SER A 140 -4.22 12.11 40.65
C SER A 140 -3.28 11.45 39.63
N GLU A 141 -3.56 10.20 39.30
CA GLU A 141 -2.87 9.48 38.24
C GLU A 141 -3.34 10.01 36.88
N LEU A 142 -2.39 10.33 35.98
CA LEU A 142 -2.66 10.89 34.64
C LEU A 142 -3.40 9.87 33.75
N ALA A 143 -4.11 10.36 32.72
CA ALA A 143 -4.70 9.47 31.71
C ALA A 143 -3.59 8.70 30.97
N ARG A 144 -3.73 7.38 30.84
CA ARG A 144 -2.79 6.56 30.03
C ARG A 144 -3.47 5.34 29.41
N ILE A 145 -2.85 4.84 28.35
CA ILE A 145 -3.18 3.56 27.72
C ILE A 145 -2.00 2.63 27.97
N ASP A 146 -2.24 1.53 28.68
CA ASP A 146 -1.23 0.50 28.98
C ASP A 146 -1.16 -0.54 27.84
N LEU A 147 -2.30 -0.84 27.24
CA LEU A 147 -2.44 -1.85 26.19
C LEU A 147 -3.58 -1.49 25.23
N PHE A 148 -3.35 -1.67 23.93
CA PHE A 148 -4.42 -1.71 22.93
C PHE A 148 -4.03 -2.67 21.80
N GLN A 149 -4.67 -3.83 21.74
CA GLN A 149 -4.34 -4.91 20.82
C GLN A 149 -5.58 -5.64 20.31
N SER A 150 -5.40 -6.49 19.31
CA SER A 150 -6.46 -7.27 18.66
C SER A 150 -6.19 -8.76 18.82
N SER A 151 -7.23 -9.60 18.82
CA SER A 151 -7.08 -11.06 18.73
C SER A 151 -6.43 -11.51 17.41
N ALA A 152 -6.52 -10.68 16.37
CA ALA A 152 -5.90 -10.93 15.07
C ALA A 152 -5.43 -9.63 14.41
N THR A 153 -4.27 -9.66 13.76
CA THR A 153 -3.77 -8.57 12.92
C THR A 153 -4.22 -8.68 11.46
N ASN A 154 -4.78 -9.84 11.09
CA ASN A 154 -5.32 -10.20 9.79
C ASN A 154 -6.68 -10.88 10.00
N ALA A 155 -7.74 -10.45 9.32
CA ALA A 155 -9.07 -11.06 9.45
C ALA A 155 -9.91 -10.91 8.17
N ALA A 156 -10.70 -11.92 7.83
CA ALA A 156 -11.55 -11.92 6.65
C ALA A 156 -12.77 -10.99 6.83
N PRO A 157 -13.35 -10.47 5.72
CA PRO A 157 -14.62 -9.76 5.81
C PRO A 157 -15.71 -10.66 6.38
N GLY A 158 -16.44 -10.17 7.37
CA GLY A 158 -17.43 -10.92 8.16
C GLY A 158 -16.84 -11.72 9.33
N GLU A 159 -15.51 -11.80 9.47
CA GLU A 159 -14.87 -12.46 10.60
C GLU A 159 -15.04 -11.63 11.88
N ALA A 160 -15.22 -12.32 13.01
CA ALA A 160 -15.27 -11.69 14.33
C ALA A 160 -13.86 -11.58 14.91
N VAL A 161 -13.48 -10.38 15.30
CA VAL A 161 -12.21 -10.06 15.96
C VAL A 161 -12.51 -9.41 17.30
N THR A 162 -11.70 -9.69 18.32
CA THR A 162 -11.86 -9.07 19.64
C THR A 162 -10.77 -8.06 19.88
N LEU A 163 -11.15 -6.82 20.17
CA LEU A 163 -10.24 -5.77 20.63
C LEU A 163 -10.05 -5.90 22.13
N PHE A 164 -8.81 -5.75 22.62
CA PHE A 164 -8.46 -5.75 24.03
C PHE A 164 -7.74 -4.45 24.38
N TRP A 165 -8.12 -3.82 25.48
CA TRP A 165 -7.42 -2.65 25.97
C TRP A 165 -7.38 -2.57 27.49
N GLN A 166 -6.38 -1.88 27.98
CA GLN A 166 -6.21 -1.53 29.38
C GLN A 166 -5.66 -0.12 29.48
N GLY A 167 -6.21 0.65 30.41
CA GLY A 167 -5.75 2.00 30.65
C GLY A 167 -6.43 2.61 31.87
N VAL A 168 -5.96 3.80 32.21
CA VAL A 168 -6.39 4.55 33.38
C VAL A 168 -7.04 5.85 32.91
N GLY A 169 -8.31 6.02 33.24
CA GLY A 169 -9.09 7.21 32.93
C GLY A 169 -10.49 7.16 33.54
N ASP A 170 -11.33 8.14 33.18
CA ASP A 170 -12.71 8.25 33.62
C ASP A 170 -13.68 7.78 32.52
N VAL A 171 -13.36 8.11 31.26
CA VAL A 171 -14.15 7.75 30.08
C VAL A 171 -13.24 7.19 29.01
N ALA A 172 -13.69 6.16 28.30
CA ALA A 172 -13.01 5.64 27.13
C ALA A 172 -13.98 5.47 25.95
N ARG A 173 -13.45 5.59 24.73
CA ARG A 173 -14.17 5.25 23.51
C ARG A 173 -13.24 4.65 22.47
N ILE A 174 -13.77 3.76 21.66
CA ILE A 174 -13.10 3.23 20.48
C ILE A 174 -13.81 3.78 19.25
N GLU A 175 -13.05 4.32 18.31
CA GLU A 175 -13.55 4.80 17.03
C GLU A 175 -13.05 3.86 15.92
N ARG A 176 -13.95 3.39 15.05
CA ARG A 176 -13.54 2.77 13.79
C ARG A 176 -13.37 3.89 12.78
N LEU A 177 -12.20 3.97 12.17
CA LEU A 177 -11.90 4.92 11.10
C LEU A 177 -12.06 4.25 9.73
N ASP A 178 -12.49 5.01 8.74
CA ASP A 178 -12.47 4.59 7.34
C ASP A 178 -11.10 4.83 6.67
N ALA A 179 -11.00 4.53 5.38
CA ALA A 179 -9.77 4.73 4.61
C ALA A 179 -9.33 6.21 4.51
N LEU A 180 -10.21 7.17 4.80
CA LEU A 180 -9.94 8.61 4.82
C LEU A 180 -9.70 9.14 6.25
N ALA A 181 -9.51 8.24 7.22
CA ALA A 181 -9.35 8.53 8.64
C ALA A 181 -10.54 9.28 9.28
N GLN A 182 -11.73 9.22 8.66
CA GLN A 182 -12.96 9.74 9.23
C GLN A 182 -13.58 8.72 10.19
N VAL A 183 -14.26 9.19 11.23
CA VAL A 183 -14.92 8.30 12.20
C VAL A 183 -16.17 7.69 11.55
N ALA A 184 -16.09 6.41 11.23
CA ALA A 184 -17.19 5.63 10.66
C ALA A 184 -18.13 5.07 11.74
N GLU A 185 -17.59 4.74 12.91
CA GLU A 185 -18.36 4.19 14.04
C GLU A 185 -17.69 4.54 15.37
N THR A 186 -18.47 4.70 16.44
CA THR A 186 -17.96 5.00 17.79
C THR A 186 -18.59 4.08 18.82
N PHE A 187 -17.76 3.50 19.67
CA PHE A 187 -18.14 2.62 20.77
C PHE A 187 -17.76 3.26 22.10
N SER A 188 -18.72 3.54 22.97
CA SER A 188 -18.46 3.94 24.36
C SER A 188 -18.06 2.72 25.16
N VAL A 189 -16.88 2.76 25.81
CA VAL A 189 -16.33 1.63 26.55
C VAL A 189 -15.75 2.06 27.89
N THR A 190 -15.54 1.12 28.80
CA THR A 190 -14.79 1.37 30.04
C THR A 190 -13.29 1.49 29.76
N PRO A 191 -12.47 2.17 30.60
CA PRO A 191 -11.03 2.31 30.38
C PRO A 191 -10.24 0.99 30.30
N THR A 192 -10.81 -0.11 30.79
CA THR A 192 -10.28 -1.47 30.62
C THR A 192 -11.40 -2.38 30.16
N GLY A 193 -11.16 -3.23 29.16
CA GLY A 193 -12.17 -4.14 28.65
C GLY A 193 -11.79 -4.86 27.36
N GLN A 194 -12.80 -5.48 26.76
CA GLN A 194 -12.73 -6.12 25.46
C GLN A 194 -14.01 -5.84 24.65
N LEU A 195 -13.88 -5.78 23.32
CA LEU A 195 -14.99 -5.49 22.41
C LEU A 195 -14.92 -6.45 21.22
N PRO A 196 -15.85 -7.41 21.09
CA PRO A 196 -16.00 -8.17 19.87
C PRO A 196 -16.55 -7.27 18.76
N VAL A 197 -15.87 -7.24 17.62
CA VAL A 197 -16.25 -6.50 16.42
C VAL A 197 -16.26 -7.44 15.23
N THR A 198 -17.14 -7.19 14.26
CA THR A 198 -17.13 -7.93 12.99
C THR A 198 -16.50 -7.04 11.92
N ILE A 199 -15.55 -7.60 11.17
CA ILE A 199 -14.92 -6.92 10.03
C ILE A 199 -15.99 -6.68 8.95
N PRO A 200 -16.31 -5.44 8.56
CA PRO A 200 -17.31 -5.19 7.54
C PRO A 200 -16.96 -5.82 6.18
N ALA A 201 -17.95 -6.34 5.48
CA ALA A 201 -17.79 -6.97 4.16
C ALA A 201 -17.20 -6.03 3.09
N GLY A 202 -17.34 -4.71 3.27
CA GLY A 202 -16.81 -3.67 2.39
C GLY A 202 -15.69 -2.82 3.04
N ALA A 203 -15.06 -3.33 4.10
CA ALA A 203 -13.84 -2.71 4.59
C ALA A 203 -12.75 -2.77 3.51
N GLY A 204 -11.92 -1.72 3.41
CA GLY A 204 -10.77 -1.72 2.51
C GLY A 204 -9.71 -2.74 2.93
N SER A 205 -8.45 -2.55 2.52
CA SER A 205 -7.33 -3.46 2.88
C SER A 205 -7.08 -3.50 4.37
N ALA A 206 -7.50 -2.47 5.09
CA ALA A 206 -7.31 -2.35 6.50
C ALA A 206 -8.48 -1.60 7.14
N ILE A 207 -8.68 -1.90 8.41
CA ILE A 207 -9.54 -1.15 9.31
C ILE A 207 -8.66 -0.60 10.42
N ILE A 208 -8.83 0.68 10.72
CA ILE A 208 -8.10 1.34 11.80
C ILE A 208 -9.07 1.57 12.94
N TYR A 209 -8.72 1.10 14.14
CA TYR A 209 -9.39 1.42 15.38
C TYR A 209 -8.55 2.41 16.17
N ARG A 210 -9.19 3.44 16.73
CA ARG A 210 -8.56 4.43 17.61
C ARG A 210 -9.20 4.36 18.99
N LEU A 211 -8.42 3.97 19.99
CA LEU A 211 -8.80 4.06 21.40
C LEU A 211 -8.47 5.47 21.91
N THR A 212 -9.43 6.11 22.56
CA THR A 212 -9.25 7.38 23.26
C THR A 212 -9.66 7.19 24.72
N ILE A 213 -8.75 7.48 25.66
CA ILE A 213 -9.04 7.49 27.11
C ILE A 213 -8.87 8.92 27.63
N ALA A 214 -9.86 9.39 28.39
CA ALA A 214 -9.86 10.72 28.98
C ALA A 214 -10.00 10.66 30.51
N ARG A 215 -9.32 11.59 31.20
CA ARG A 215 -9.46 11.85 32.65
C ARG A 215 -9.39 13.35 32.89
N GLY A 216 -10.46 13.93 33.41
CA GLY A 216 -10.61 15.39 33.47
C GLY A 216 -10.38 16.05 32.10
N SER A 217 -9.38 16.93 32.01
CA SER A 217 -8.99 17.62 30.76
C SER A 217 -7.94 16.87 29.92
N GLN A 218 -7.41 15.75 30.41
CA GLN A 218 -6.38 14.99 29.70
C GLN A 218 -7.00 13.93 28.80
N THR A 219 -6.43 13.77 27.62
CA THR A 219 -6.83 12.76 26.65
C THR A 219 -5.59 12.11 26.06
N VAL A 220 -5.60 10.78 25.98
CA VAL A 220 -4.57 9.98 25.32
C VAL A 220 -5.20 9.09 24.26
N THR A 221 -4.48 8.86 23.17
CA THR A 221 -4.97 8.09 22.02
C THR A 221 -3.98 7.01 21.60
N ALA A 222 -4.49 5.84 21.21
CA ALA A 222 -3.71 4.78 20.58
C ALA A 222 -4.45 4.25 19.34
N THR A 223 -3.71 3.83 18.32
CA THR A 223 -4.27 3.29 17.06
C THR A 223 -3.87 1.84 16.87
N LEU A 224 -4.80 1.05 16.36
CA LEU A 224 -4.63 -0.36 16.04
C LEU A 224 -5.12 -0.59 14.60
N THR A 225 -4.29 -1.19 13.77
CA THR A 225 -4.64 -1.51 12.39
C THR A 225 -4.84 -3.02 12.25
N ILE A 226 -5.97 -3.44 11.68
CA ILE A 226 -6.25 -4.83 11.32
C ILE A 226 -6.29 -4.88 9.79
N THR A 227 -5.43 -5.70 9.19
CA THR A 227 -5.47 -5.97 7.75
C THR A 227 -6.64 -6.89 7.46
N VAL A 228 -7.40 -6.60 6.41
CA VAL A 228 -8.53 -7.43 6.01
C VAL A 228 -8.01 -8.53 5.08
N ASP A 229 -7.67 -9.69 5.66
CA ASP A 229 -7.17 -10.88 4.97
C ASP A 229 -8.35 -11.73 4.52
N GLY A 230 -8.86 -11.49 3.31
CA GLY A 230 -10.04 -12.25 2.86
C GLY A 230 -11.01 -11.52 1.95
N THR A 231 -10.74 -10.28 1.56
CA THR A 231 -11.04 -9.92 0.17
C THR A 231 -9.98 -10.56 -0.74
N ALA A 232 -9.70 -11.87 -0.55
CA ALA A 232 -9.16 -12.70 -1.60
C ALA A 232 -10.21 -12.67 -2.69
N LEU A 233 -10.09 -11.63 -3.51
CA LEU A 233 -10.98 -11.30 -4.59
C LEU A 233 -11.11 -12.59 -5.38
N THR A 234 -12.25 -13.26 -5.21
CA THR A 234 -12.44 -14.60 -5.75
C THR A 234 -12.79 -14.41 -7.20
N CYS A 235 -11.74 -14.25 -7.99
CA CYS A 235 -11.87 -13.98 -9.39
C CYS A 235 -11.96 -15.27 -10.18
N PRO A 236 -12.81 -15.30 -11.23
CA PRO A 236 -12.76 -16.36 -12.22
C PRO A 236 -11.37 -16.52 -12.85
N THR A 237 -10.61 -15.42 -12.93
CA THR A 237 -9.24 -15.38 -13.41
C THR A 237 -8.33 -14.77 -12.35
N ASN A 238 -7.22 -15.43 -12.01
CA ASN A 238 -6.28 -14.92 -11.03
C ASN A 238 -5.46 -13.75 -11.59
N TRP A 239 -5.08 -12.83 -10.70
CA TRP A 239 -4.05 -11.82 -10.96
C TRP A 239 -2.69 -12.50 -11.16
N PHE A 240 -1.90 -12.04 -12.12
CA PHE A 240 -0.55 -12.59 -12.39
C PHE A 240 0.41 -12.47 -11.21
N PHE A 241 0.12 -11.55 -10.29
CA PHE A 241 0.88 -11.30 -9.06
C PHE A 241 0.20 -11.85 -7.80
N GLY A 242 -0.90 -12.60 -7.96
CA GLY A 242 -1.67 -13.21 -6.87
C GLY A 242 -2.78 -12.31 -6.32
N ASN A 243 -3.95 -12.90 -6.07
CA ASN A 243 -5.16 -12.16 -5.66
C ASN A 243 -5.03 -11.52 -4.27
N THR A 244 -4.17 -12.06 -3.40
CA THR A 244 -3.93 -11.51 -2.06
C THR A 244 -3.15 -10.20 -2.08
N LEU A 245 -2.47 -9.89 -3.18
CA LEU A 245 -1.75 -8.64 -3.38
C LEU A 245 -2.55 -7.63 -4.21
N ALA A 246 -3.74 -7.99 -4.68
CA ALA A 246 -4.60 -7.05 -5.40
C ALA A 246 -5.07 -5.93 -4.45
N PRO A 247 -5.04 -4.66 -4.89
CA PRO A 247 -5.65 -3.58 -4.12
C PRO A 247 -7.10 -3.91 -3.74
N PRO A 248 -7.58 -3.42 -2.59
CA PRO A 248 -8.98 -3.65 -2.16
C PRO A 248 -10.02 -3.13 -3.12
N ASP A 249 -9.67 -2.05 -3.84
CA ASP A 249 -10.49 -1.42 -4.85
C ASP A 249 -10.23 -1.97 -6.25
N ALA A 250 -9.34 -2.97 -6.39
CA ALA A 250 -9.17 -3.71 -7.63
C ALA A 250 -10.38 -4.61 -7.86
N GLY A 251 -11.02 -4.47 -9.01
CA GLY A 251 -11.99 -5.45 -9.49
C GLY A 251 -11.29 -6.74 -9.93
N CYS A 252 -12.06 -7.72 -10.41
CA CYS A 252 -11.45 -8.92 -10.97
C CYS A 252 -10.79 -8.64 -12.32
N PRO A 253 -9.71 -9.37 -12.67
CA PRO A 253 -9.19 -9.35 -14.02
C PRO A 253 -10.29 -9.67 -15.04
N THR A 254 -10.36 -8.88 -16.11
CA THR A 254 -11.32 -9.13 -17.19
C THR A 254 -10.82 -10.22 -18.14
N ALA A 255 -9.53 -10.50 -18.13
CA ALA A 255 -8.88 -11.52 -18.97
C ALA A 255 -7.63 -12.09 -18.28
N ALA A 256 -7.10 -13.18 -18.85
CA ALA A 256 -5.80 -13.71 -18.48
C ALA A 256 -4.68 -12.69 -18.78
N GLN A 257 -3.57 -12.81 -18.06
CA GLN A 257 -2.39 -11.98 -18.31
C GLN A 257 -1.87 -12.14 -19.74
N VAL A 258 -1.36 -11.06 -20.31
CA VAL A 258 -0.75 -11.04 -21.66
C VAL A 258 0.68 -10.56 -21.54
N ILE A 259 1.59 -11.17 -22.29
CA ILE A 259 2.98 -10.70 -22.38
C ILE A 259 3.08 -9.78 -23.59
N VAL A 260 3.49 -8.53 -23.36
CA VAL A 260 3.62 -7.50 -24.41
C VAL A 260 5.06 -7.02 -24.51
N ALA A 261 5.42 -6.47 -25.67
CA ALA A 261 6.64 -5.69 -25.78
C ALA A 261 6.55 -4.50 -24.81
N GLY A 262 7.60 -4.31 -24.02
CA GLY A 262 7.66 -3.22 -23.07
C GLY A 262 9.07 -2.74 -22.83
N ALA A 263 9.17 -1.60 -22.17
CA ALA A 263 10.42 -1.10 -21.64
C ALA A 263 10.21 -0.45 -20.28
N TYR A 264 11.27 -0.35 -19.49
CA TYR A 264 11.29 0.30 -18.19
C TYR A 264 12.61 1.04 -18.01
N GLN A 265 12.56 2.27 -17.51
CA GLN A 265 13.75 3.00 -17.09
C GLN A 265 13.46 3.78 -15.80
N PRO A 266 14.22 3.56 -14.72
CA PRO A 266 14.07 4.33 -13.50
C PRO A 266 14.78 5.68 -13.62
N PHE A 267 14.23 6.71 -12.97
CA PHE A 267 14.76 8.06 -12.88
C PHE A 267 14.93 8.46 -11.41
N GLN A 268 15.50 9.64 -11.14
CA GLN A 268 15.77 10.10 -9.78
C GLN A 268 14.49 10.34 -8.96
N THR A 269 13.46 10.94 -9.58
CA THR A 269 12.19 11.27 -8.93
C THR A 269 10.98 10.63 -9.63
N GLY A 270 11.23 9.57 -10.40
CA GLY A 270 10.22 8.95 -11.23
C GLY A 270 10.69 7.72 -11.98
N ARG A 271 9.91 7.34 -12.97
CA ARG A 271 10.13 6.17 -13.84
C ARG A 271 9.31 6.31 -15.11
N MET A 272 9.83 5.77 -16.21
CA MET A 272 9.08 5.65 -17.46
C MET A 272 8.85 4.19 -17.82
N LEU A 273 7.64 3.89 -18.29
CA LEU A 273 7.23 2.57 -18.77
C LEU A 273 6.73 2.70 -20.20
N PHE A 274 7.10 1.74 -21.05
CA PHE A 274 6.54 1.62 -22.39
C PHE A 274 5.70 0.35 -22.45
N LEU A 275 4.42 0.48 -22.82
CA LEU A 275 3.49 -0.63 -23.01
C LEU A 275 2.56 -0.31 -24.18
N GLN A 276 2.30 -1.28 -25.08
CA GLN A 276 1.27 -1.16 -26.13
C GLN A 276 1.30 0.18 -26.90
N ASN A 277 2.49 0.59 -27.36
CA ASN A 277 2.72 1.87 -28.07
C ASN A 277 2.47 3.15 -27.26
N ASN A 278 2.46 3.07 -25.94
CA ASN A 278 2.28 4.20 -25.04
C ASN A 278 3.49 4.31 -24.10
N VAL A 279 3.92 5.53 -23.81
CA VAL A 279 4.91 5.87 -22.79
C VAL A 279 4.19 6.46 -21.59
N PHE A 280 4.24 5.74 -20.48
CA PHE A 280 3.71 6.14 -19.19
C PHE A 280 4.84 6.74 -18.36
N VAL A 281 4.67 7.98 -17.93
CA VAL A 281 5.59 8.68 -17.05
C VAL A 281 5.01 8.70 -15.65
N LEU A 282 5.65 8.03 -14.71
CA LEU A 282 5.20 7.92 -13.32
C LEU A 282 6.11 8.77 -12.43
N VAL A 283 5.53 9.78 -11.77
CA VAL A 283 6.26 10.71 -10.91
C VAL A 283 6.10 10.30 -9.45
N ASP A 284 7.20 10.13 -8.73
CA ASP A 284 7.21 9.72 -7.31
C ASP A 284 7.27 10.91 -6.37
N SER A 285 8.11 11.89 -6.70
CA SER A 285 8.43 13.00 -5.79
C SER A 285 8.85 14.23 -6.59
N ALA A 286 7.87 14.97 -7.10
CA ALA A 286 8.06 16.33 -7.64
C ALA A 286 6.97 17.24 -7.06
N ASP A 287 7.25 18.54 -6.96
CA ASP A 287 6.45 19.59 -6.31
C ASP A 287 4.92 19.46 -6.49
N GLY A 288 4.26 18.66 -5.64
CA GLY A 288 2.82 18.38 -5.69
C GLY A 288 2.35 17.37 -6.76
N LEU A 289 3.26 16.71 -7.48
CA LEU A 289 2.95 15.71 -8.52
C LEU A 289 3.19 14.26 -8.10
N ALA A 290 3.55 14.01 -6.84
CA ALA A 290 3.75 12.66 -6.33
C ALA A 290 2.53 11.76 -6.61
N GLY A 291 2.76 10.59 -7.21
CA GLY A 291 1.70 9.65 -7.60
C GLY A 291 1.00 10.01 -8.92
N THR A 292 1.45 11.03 -9.64
CA THR A 292 0.89 11.43 -10.94
C THR A 292 1.47 10.56 -12.06
N MET A 293 0.59 10.09 -12.94
CA MET A 293 0.92 9.42 -14.18
C MET A 293 0.50 10.27 -15.37
N ILE A 294 1.36 10.33 -16.39
CA ILE A 294 1.05 10.92 -17.69
C ILE A 294 1.24 9.85 -18.76
N ASN A 295 0.37 9.86 -19.77
CA ASN A 295 0.43 8.93 -20.88
C ASN A 295 0.66 9.67 -22.21
N TYR A 296 1.68 9.27 -22.95
CA TYR A 296 1.93 9.72 -24.31
C TYR A 296 1.84 8.56 -25.29
N VAL A 297 1.17 8.77 -26.42
CA VAL A 297 1.30 7.86 -27.56
C VAL A 297 2.73 7.95 -28.07
N ASN A 298 3.44 6.83 -28.14
CA ASN A 298 4.83 6.80 -28.56
C ASN A 298 5.00 7.37 -29.97
N GLY A 299 5.80 8.42 -30.09
CA GLY A 299 6.19 9.03 -31.37
C GLY A 299 7.63 8.72 -31.78
N TRP A 300 8.33 7.83 -31.06
CA TRP A 300 9.66 7.39 -31.46
C TRP A 300 9.59 6.52 -32.72
N ASP A 301 10.43 6.83 -33.69
CA ASP A 301 10.54 6.16 -35.00
C ASP A 301 11.33 4.85 -34.97
N GLY A 302 11.90 4.48 -33.82
CA GLY A 302 12.74 3.28 -33.67
C GLY A 302 14.23 3.48 -34.01
N THR A 303 14.62 4.65 -34.51
CA THR A 303 15.98 4.92 -35.00
C THR A 303 16.61 6.20 -34.46
N SER A 304 15.79 7.21 -34.15
CA SER A 304 16.22 8.49 -33.65
C SER A 304 16.88 8.33 -32.28
N THR A 305 18.09 8.87 -32.15
CA THR A 305 18.79 9.03 -30.87
C THR A 305 18.60 10.47 -30.41
N TYR A 306 17.90 10.67 -29.29
CA TYR A 306 17.64 12.02 -28.75
C TYR A 306 18.75 12.53 -27.83
N ALA A 307 19.65 11.65 -27.37
CA ALA A 307 20.81 12.00 -26.56
C ALA A 307 21.81 12.95 -27.25
N SER A 308 21.77 13.05 -28.58
CA SER A 308 22.64 13.92 -29.38
C SER A 308 21.98 15.25 -29.80
N TYR A 309 20.69 15.45 -29.48
CA TYR A 309 19.98 16.70 -29.81
C TYR A 309 20.32 17.79 -28.79
N GLY A 310 21.58 18.23 -28.80
CA GLY A 310 22.04 19.40 -28.04
C GLY A 310 21.19 20.63 -28.32
N SER A 311 20.99 21.44 -27.26
CA SER A 311 20.32 22.76 -27.10
C SER A 311 19.00 23.08 -27.81
N VAL A 312 18.55 22.28 -28.78
CA VAL A 312 17.45 22.63 -29.69
C VAL A 312 16.09 22.15 -29.15
N TYR A 313 16.06 21.11 -28.30
CA TYR A 313 14.83 20.56 -27.75
C TYR A 313 14.81 20.63 -26.22
N ASN A 314 13.90 21.46 -25.69
CA ASN A 314 13.30 21.47 -24.35
C ASN A 314 14.07 20.69 -23.24
N GLY A 315 15.32 21.08 -22.94
CA GLY A 315 16.03 20.61 -21.75
C GLY A 315 16.88 19.34 -21.88
N CYS A 316 16.96 18.68 -23.04
CA CYS A 316 17.83 17.49 -23.22
C CYS A 316 19.32 17.78 -23.46
N ALA A 317 19.74 19.02 -23.28
CA ALA A 317 21.04 19.50 -23.73
C ALA A 317 22.15 19.50 -22.67
N THR A 318 21.84 19.06 -21.46
CA THR A 318 22.77 19.12 -20.33
C THR A 318 23.58 17.83 -20.24
N PRO A 319 24.89 17.91 -19.99
CA PRO A 319 25.70 16.71 -19.80
C PRO A 319 25.13 15.92 -18.62
N VAL A 320 24.88 14.62 -18.83
CA VAL A 320 24.41 13.70 -17.80
C VAL A 320 25.38 13.75 -16.61
N PRO A 321 24.90 13.99 -15.38
CA PRO A 321 25.75 13.93 -14.21
C PRO A 321 26.44 12.58 -14.06
N SER A 322 27.66 12.58 -13.54
CA SER A 322 28.44 11.34 -13.34
C SER A 322 27.64 10.31 -12.54
N GLY A 323 27.60 9.08 -13.02
CA GLY A 323 26.87 7.97 -12.39
C GLY A 323 25.38 7.88 -12.75
N LEU A 324 24.87 8.77 -13.60
CA LEU A 324 23.52 8.72 -14.15
C LEU A 324 23.56 8.35 -15.64
N PHE A 325 22.37 8.15 -16.22
CA PHE A 325 22.18 7.74 -17.60
C PHE A 325 21.29 8.72 -18.35
N ASP A 326 21.51 8.83 -19.65
CA ASP A 326 20.54 9.44 -20.55
C ASP A 326 19.26 8.60 -20.60
N PRO A 327 18.09 9.24 -20.77
CA PRO A 327 16.90 8.54 -21.21
C PRO A 327 17.18 7.86 -22.57
N GLN A 328 16.67 6.65 -22.79
CA GLN A 328 16.97 5.87 -24.01
C GLN A 328 15.71 5.60 -24.84
N GLN A 329 15.87 5.47 -26.16
CA GLN A 329 14.81 5.05 -27.09
C GLN A 329 13.51 5.90 -26.97
N MET A 330 12.36 5.25 -26.80
CA MET A 330 11.06 5.90 -26.62
C MET A 330 11.00 6.81 -25.38
N PHE A 331 11.82 6.55 -24.37
CA PHE A 331 11.92 7.44 -23.20
C PHE A 331 12.72 8.69 -23.51
N ALA A 332 13.74 8.60 -24.37
CA ALA A 332 14.44 9.76 -24.88
C ALA A 332 13.52 10.66 -25.72
N TRP A 333 12.69 10.06 -26.58
CA TRP A 333 11.65 10.80 -27.30
C TRP A 333 10.70 11.52 -26.34
N ALA A 334 10.09 10.79 -25.39
CA ALA A 334 9.13 11.38 -24.46
C ALA A 334 9.77 12.48 -23.59
N TYR A 335 10.98 12.23 -23.10
CA TYR A 335 11.71 13.15 -22.23
C TYR A 335 12.13 14.44 -22.94
N CYS A 336 12.57 14.35 -24.21
CA CYS A 336 13.09 15.52 -24.95
C CYS A 336 12.03 16.28 -25.75
N VAL A 337 11.01 15.59 -26.25
CA VAL A 337 10.03 16.16 -27.19
C VAL A 337 8.75 16.57 -26.48
N GLN A 338 8.33 15.84 -25.44
CA GLN A 338 7.12 16.16 -24.68
C GLN A 338 7.48 17.03 -23.48
N LEU A 339 6.56 17.92 -23.09
CA LEU A 339 6.67 18.69 -21.86
C LEU A 339 5.95 17.98 -20.72
N GLY A 340 6.56 17.92 -19.55
CA GLY A 340 5.90 17.56 -18.30
C GLY A 340 5.04 18.70 -17.74
N PRO A 341 4.30 18.46 -16.64
CA PRO A 341 3.39 19.45 -16.08
C PRO A 341 4.08 20.71 -15.55
N LEU A 342 5.36 20.59 -15.17
CA LEU A 342 6.20 21.69 -14.68
C LEU A 342 7.20 22.19 -15.73
N GLY A 343 7.00 21.85 -17.01
CA GLY A 343 7.92 22.21 -18.09
C GLY A 343 8.74 21.01 -18.57
N THR A 344 10.06 21.08 -18.46
CA THR A 344 10.94 20.04 -18.98
C THR A 344 11.04 18.85 -18.02
N TRP A 345 11.29 17.65 -18.55
CA TRP A 345 11.27 16.42 -17.74
C TRP A 345 12.45 16.28 -16.78
N ASP A 346 13.56 16.98 -17.02
CA ASP A 346 14.69 17.05 -16.09
C ASP A 346 14.32 17.69 -14.74
N ILE A 347 13.38 18.64 -14.75
CA ILE A 347 12.87 19.25 -13.51
C ILE A 347 11.99 18.25 -12.74
N SER A 348 11.17 17.47 -13.45
CA SER A 348 10.16 16.61 -12.80
C SER A 348 10.66 15.20 -12.46
N LEU A 349 11.58 14.63 -13.26
CA LEU A 349 12.08 13.26 -13.11
C LEU A 349 13.58 13.19 -12.76
N GLY A 350 14.34 14.24 -13.06
CA GLY A 350 15.80 14.17 -13.11
C GLY A 350 16.28 13.21 -14.21
N TYR A 351 17.50 12.67 -14.05
CA TYR A 351 18.11 11.76 -15.01
C TYR A 351 17.79 10.29 -14.71
N ALA A 352 18.03 9.42 -15.70
CA ALA A 352 17.86 7.99 -15.49
C ALA A 352 18.93 7.45 -14.52
N THR A 353 18.53 6.55 -13.64
CA THR A 353 19.40 5.94 -12.61
C THR A 353 19.89 4.54 -13.02
N ALA A 354 19.37 4.00 -14.11
CA ALA A 354 19.84 2.77 -14.73
C ALA A 354 19.62 2.80 -16.26
N PRO A 355 20.30 1.90 -17.01
CA PRO A 355 19.97 1.66 -18.41
C PRO A 355 18.52 1.20 -18.59
N ILE A 356 17.98 1.42 -19.79
CA ILE A 356 16.67 0.92 -20.18
C ILE A 356 16.65 -0.61 -20.16
N ASP A 357 15.60 -1.17 -19.57
CA ASP A 357 15.28 -2.58 -19.68
C ASP A 357 14.13 -2.77 -20.66
N THR A 358 14.45 -3.37 -21.81
CA THR A 358 13.53 -3.67 -22.93
C THR A 358 12.95 -5.09 -22.88
N THR A 359 13.03 -5.78 -21.75
CA THR A 359 12.37 -7.07 -21.58
C THR A 359 10.85 -6.92 -21.66
N GLN A 360 10.19 -7.99 -22.10
CA GLN A 360 8.74 -8.04 -22.19
C GLN A 360 8.08 -7.82 -20.82
N ARG A 361 6.84 -7.34 -20.83
CA ARG A 361 6.06 -7.04 -19.63
C ARG A 361 4.79 -7.87 -19.62
N THR A 362 4.45 -8.39 -18.45
CA THR A 362 3.18 -9.04 -18.18
C THR A 362 2.16 -7.97 -17.83
N VAL A 363 1.09 -7.88 -18.60
CA VAL A 363 0.00 -6.93 -18.38
C VAL A 363 -1.32 -7.63 -18.16
N GLN A 364 -2.17 -7.04 -17.33
CA GLN A 364 -3.54 -7.52 -17.08
C GLN A 364 -4.43 -6.33 -16.70
N SER A 365 -5.71 -6.34 -17.06
CA SER A 365 -6.63 -5.25 -16.77
C SER A 365 -7.80 -5.70 -15.91
N ASP A 366 -8.32 -4.79 -15.09
CA ASP A 366 -9.58 -4.99 -14.36
C ASP A 366 -10.78 -4.38 -15.10
N ALA A 367 -11.98 -4.54 -14.52
CA ALA A 367 -13.22 -4.01 -15.09
C ALA A 367 -13.32 -2.47 -15.07
N SER A 368 -12.50 -1.77 -14.28
CA SER A 368 -12.40 -0.31 -14.29
C SER A 368 -11.55 0.21 -15.46
N GLY A 369 -10.84 -0.69 -16.15
CA GLY A 369 -9.88 -0.37 -17.20
C GLY A 369 -8.47 -0.12 -16.67
N ALA A 370 -8.24 -0.19 -15.35
CA ALA A 370 -6.90 -0.05 -14.80
C ALA A 370 -5.98 -1.17 -15.31
N LEU A 371 -4.76 -0.80 -15.66
CA LEU A 371 -3.75 -1.69 -16.21
C LEU A 371 -2.72 -2.03 -15.14
N TYR A 372 -2.49 -3.32 -14.93
CA TYR A 372 -1.48 -3.83 -14.03
C TYR A 372 -0.31 -4.33 -14.85
N THR A 373 0.91 -3.96 -14.47
CA THR A 373 2.13 -4.38 -15.17
C THR A 373 3.22 -4.76 -14.18
N ASP A 374 3.99 -5.80 -14.49
CA ASP A 374 5.24 -6.06 -13.78
C ASP A 374 6.34 -5.08 -14.21
N ILE A 375 7.36 -4.96 -13.36
CA ILE A 375 8.58 -4.22 -13.63
C ILE A 375 9.80 -5.05 -13.22
N PRO A 376 11.01 -4.65 -13.63
CA PRO A 376 12.25 -5.35 -13.25
C PRO A 376 12.40 -5.39 -11.73
N GLY A 377 12.86 -6.53 -11.21
CA GLY A 377 12.93 -6.78 -9.77
C GLY A 377 11.62 -7.30 -9.15
N GLY A 378 10.59 -7.58 -9.95
CA GLY A 378 9.36 -8.22 -9.49
C GLY A 378 8.37 -7.28 -8.79
N GLY A 379 8.53 -5.97 -8.97
CA GLY A 379 7.54 -4.98 -8.58
C GLY A 379 6.33 -5.02 -9.50
N VAL A 380 5.21 -4.48 -9.03
CA VAL A 380 3.96 -4.40 -9.80
C VAL A 380 3.35 -3.01 -9.65
N TYR A 381 2.94 -2.43 -10.77
CA TYR A 381 2.24 -1.15 -10.82
C TYR A 381 0.82 -1.31 -11.31
N ARG A 382 -0.08 -0.51 -10.73
CA ARG A 382 -1.42 -0.25 -11.24
C ARG A 382 -1.44 1.14 -11.87
N LEU A 383 -1.79 1.19 -13.14
CA LEU A 383 -1.93 2.39 -13.95
C LEU A 383 -3.42 2.68 -14.11
N ILE A 384 -3.91 3.77 -13.51
CA ILE A 384 -5.33 4.14 -13.61
C ILE A 384 -5.52 4.81 -14.98
N PRO A 385 -6.60 4.53 -15.73
CA PRO A 385 -6.80 5.18 -17.03
C PRO A 385 -6.88 6.69 -16.90
N VAL A 386 -6.38 7.42 -17.90
CA VAL A 386 -6.56 8.87 -17.97
C VAL A 386 -7.98 9.15 -18.43
N PRO A 387 -8.82 9.85 -17.64
CA PRO A 387 -10.16 10.21 -18.07
C PRO A 387 -10.13 11.08 -19.33
N PRO A 388 -11.14 10.99 -20.21
CA PRO A 388 -11.21 11.84 -21.40
C PRO A 388 -11.10 13.34 -21.03
N GLY A 389 -10.17 14.04 -21.68
CA GLY A 389 -9.93 15.46 -21.45
C GLY A 389 -8.97 15.79 -20.30
N GLN A 390 -8.47 14.79 -19.58
CA GLN A 390 -7.37 14.97 -18.61
C GLN A 390 -6.02 14.66 -19.26
N LEU A 391 -4.98 15.34 -18.80
CA LEU A 391 -3.60 15.09 -19.23
C LEU A 391 -2.86 14.10 -18.33
N SER A 392 -3.36 13.93 -17.10
CA SER A 392 -2.74 13.09 -16.09
C SER A 392 -3.79 12.34 -15.27
N THR A 393 -3.32 11.32 -14.57
CA THR A 393 -4.11 10.48 -13.66
C THR A 393 -3.17 9.95 -12.57
N GLN A 394 -3.59 8.93 -11.83
CA GLN A 394 -2.80 8.36 -10.73
C GLN A 394 -2.22 6.99 -11.10
N TRP A 395 -1.17 6.62 -10.38
CA TRP A 395 -0.62 5.26 -10.40
C TRP A 395 -0.34 4.80 -8.97
N LEU A 396 -0.29 3.48 -8.76
CA LEU A 396 -0.03 2.88 -7.45
C LEU A 396 1.00 1.77 -7.56
N LYS A 397 1.97 1.76 -6.64
CA LYS A 397 2.86 0.63 -6.43
C LYS A 397 2.18 -0.44 -5.56
N ILE A 398 2.12 -1.66 -6.09
CA ILE A 398 1.52 -2.81 -5.42
C ILE A 398 2.56 -3.61 -4.64
N LYS A 399 3.72 -3.84 -5.25
CA LYS A 399 4.84 -4.62 -4.69
C LYS A 399 6.17 -3.94 -5.00
#